data_AF-A0A1G0PHI7-F1
#
_entry.id   AF-A0A1G0PHI7-F1
#
_cell.length_a   1.000
_cell.length_b   1.000
_cell.length_c   1.000
_cell.angle_alpha   90.00
_cell.angle_beta   90.00
_cell.angle_gamma   90.00
#
_symmetry.space_group_name_H-M   'P 1'
#
loop_
_entity.id
_entity.type
_entity.pdbx_description
1 polymer ?
#
loop_
_entity_poly.entity_id
_entity_poly.type
_entity_poly.pdbx_seq_one_letter_code
_entity_poly.pdbx_strand_id
1 'polypeptide(L)'
;MIKETSFSKIPTTFMEMTKSFGVIWWLFHASLVVLGLLAIILPIQYPEWVTRAIPIIISSKFNLLFGIIFLSIPISHLVGHAFSYFLSVLFKLNPWATRENIFPPAILGVFEAVMIPLFFVIEKPEFTGAWLLLKVAGGWKGWQGNSESRRRFYKFLIGNIITIFIGCITFFLLKSFVLI
;
A
#
# COMPACT_ATOMS: atom_id res chain seq x y z
N MET A 1 -37.80 -11.72 16.72
CA MET A 1 -38.25 -10.44 16.13
C MET A 1 -37.02 -9.55 16.00
N ILE A 2 -36.38 -9.55 14.82
CA ILE A 2 -35.18 -8.73 14.56
C ILE A 2 -35.69 -7.37 14.11
N LYS A 3 -35.37 -6.30 14.85
CA LYS A 3 -35.67 -4.93 14.42
C LYS A 3 -34.89 -4.67 13.14
N GLU A 4 -35.60 -4.52 12.02
CA GLU A 4 -35.05 -3.87 10.84
C GLU A 4 -34.64 -2.45 11.24
N THR A 5 -33.36 -2.26 11.52
CA THR A 5 -32.77 -0.93 11.62
C THR A 5 -32.86 -0.32 10.24
N SER A 6 -33.82 0.59 10.06
CA SER A 6 -33.95 1.40 8.86
C SER A 6 -32.62 2.09 8.60
N PHE A 7 -31.91 1.67 7.54
CA PHE A 7 -30.83 2.43 6.92
C PHE A 7 -31.42 3.69 6.27
N SER A 8 -31.98 4.57 7.09
CA SER A 8 -32.61 5.79 6.65
C SER A 8 -31.53 6.83 6.36
N LYS A 9 -31.32 7.07 5.07
CA LYS A 9 -30.65 8.24 4.48
C LYS A 9 -29.19 8.42 4.90
N ILE A 10 -28.30 7.74 4.16
CA ILE A 10 -26.92 8.22 4.03
C ILE A 10 -26.99 9.67 3.53
N PRO A 11 -26.40 10.66 4.24
CA PRO A 11 -26.43 12.05 3.83
C PRO A 11 -25.84 12.20 2.43
N THR A 12 -26.50 12.94 1.54
CA THR A 12 -26.00 13.23 0.18
C THR A 12 -24.60 13.86 0.21
N THR A 13 -24.29 14.61 1.27
CA THR A 13 -22.97 15.18 1.56
C THR A 13 -21.86 14.14 1.71
N PHE A 14 -22.16 12.94 2.22
CA PHE A 14 -21.19 11.84 2.34
C PHE A 14 -20.82 11.27 0.97
N MET A 15 -21.80 11.16 0.06
CA MET A 15 -21.59 10.63 -1.28
C MET A 15 -20.79 11.60 -2.17
N GLU A 16 -20.92 12.91 -1.94
CA GLU A 16 -20.09 13.92 -2.61
C GLU A 16 -18.66 13.94 -2.07
N MET A 17 -18.46 13.76 -0.76
CA MET A 17 -17.12 13.63 -0.17
C MET A 17 -16.32 12.45 -0.75
N THR A 18 -16.96 11.30 -0.99
CA THR A 18 -16.27 10.13 -1.55
C THR A 18 -15.83 10.32 -3.00
N LYS A 19 -16.60 11.06 -3.81
CA LYS A 19 -16.23 11.39 -5.20
C LYS A 19 -15.05 12.36 -5.25
N SER A 20 -15.11 13.45 -4.49
CA SER A 20 -14.03 14.44 -4.40
C SER A 20 -12.73 13.80 -3.90
N PHE A 21 -12.83 12.83 -2.99
CA PHE A 21 -11.65 12.13 -2.50
C PHE A 21 -11.00 11.22 -3.55
N GLY A 22 -11.79 10.53 -4.38
CA GLY A 22 -11.23 9.71 -5.46
C GLY A 22 -10.29 10.53 -6.36
N VAL A 23 -10.68 11.76 -6.68
CA VAL A 23 -9.84 12.69 -7.46
C VAL A 23 -8.57 13.06 -6.70
N ILE A 24 -8.68 13.48 -5.44
CA ILE A 24 -7.52 13.83 -4.60
C ILE A 24 -6.53 12.65 -4.50
N TRP A 25 -7.03 11.43 -4.35
CA TRP A 25 -6.21 10.22 -4.26
C TRP A 25 -5.39 9.99 -5.53
N TRP A 26 -6.01 10.13 -6.70
CA TRP A 26 -5.31 9.98 -7.98
C TRP A 26 -4.35 11.15 -8.28
N LEU A 27 -4.70 12.37 -7.86
CA LEU A 27 -3.79 13.52 -7.93
C LEU A 27 -2.54 13.30 -7.06
N PHE A 28 -2.70 12.72 -5.87
CA PHE A 28 -1.58 12.31 -5.02
C PHE A 28 -0.69 11.26 -5.71
N HIS A 29 -1.29 10.27 -6.40
CA HIS A 29 -0.51 9.28 -7.14
C HIS A 29 0.26 9.90 -8.32
N ALA A 30 -0.40 10.80 -9.06
CA ALA A 30 0.22 11.53 -10.15
C ALA A 30 1.38 12.40 -9.67
N SER A 31 1.24 13.07 -8.52
CA SER A 31 2.33 13.87 -7.95
C SER A 31 3.51 13.00 -7.52
N LEU A 32 3.28 11.81 -6.97
CA LEU A 32 4.35 10.85 -6.67
C LEU A 32 5.09 10.38 -7.92
N VAL A 33 4.39 10.16 -9.05
CA VAL A 33 5.06 9.82 -10.32
C VAL A 33 5.96 10.97 -10.75
N VAL A 34 5.45 12.20 -10.75
CA VAL A 34 6.23 13.40 -11.12
C VAL A 34 7.44 13.56 -10.20
N LEU A 35 7.26 13.48 -8.88
CA LEU A 35 8.34 13.58 -7.91
C LEU A 35 9.37 12.45 -8.08
N GLY A 36 8.93 11.24 -8.38
CA GLY A 36 9.82 10.10 -8.65
C GLY A 36 10.68 10.33 -9.90
N LEU A 37 10.09 10.80 -10.99
CA LEU A 37 10.82 11.15 -12.21
C LEU A 37 11.79 12.32 -11.98
N LEU A 38 11.35 13.37 -11.29
CA LEU A 38 12.20 14.50 -10.93
C LEU A 38 13.37 14.08 -10.03
N ALA A 39 13.13 13.20 -9.06
CA ALA A 39 14.18 12.66 -8.19
C ALA A 39 15.24 11.88 -8.97
N ILE A 40 14.85 11.17 -10.05
CA ILE A 40 15.82 10.46 -10.91
C ILE A 40 16.64 11.42 -11.78
N ILE A 41 16.02 12.46 -12.31
CA ILE A 41 16.63 13.36 -13.30
C ILE A 41 17.46 14.46 -12.64
N LEU A 42 16.99 15.02 -11.53
CA LEU A 42 17.60 16.17 -10.89
C LEU A 42 18.59 15.74 -9.80
N PRO A 43 19.83 16.28 -9.79
CA PRO A 43 20.77 16.02 -8.71
C PRO A 43 20.31 16.71 -7.42
N ILE A 44 19.66 15.99 -6.52
CA ILE A 44 19.30 16.51 -5.20
C ILE A 44 20.50 16.36 -4.26
N GLN A 45 20.89 17.45 -3.61
CA GLN A 45 21.82 17.39 -2.48
C GLN A 45 21.06 16.99 -1.23
N TYR A 46 21.47 15.89 -0.62
CA TYR A 46 20.82 15.37 0.58
C TYR A 46 21.51 15.91 1.85
N PRO A 47 20.75 16.27 2.88
CA PRO A 47 21.31 16.63 4.18
C PRO A 47 22.16 15.48 4.76
N GLU A 48 23.23 15.82 5.49
CA GLU A 48 24.13 14.82 6.10
C GLU A 48 23.45 13.83 7.04
N TRP A 49 22.34 14.23 7.68
CA TRP A 49 21.58 13.34 8.56
C TRP A 49 20.97 12.16 7.79
N VAL A 50 20.64 12.33 6.50
CA VAL A 50 20.11 11.24 5.65
C VAL A 50 21.20 10.19 5.41
N THR A 51 22.42 10.65 5.10
CA THR A 51 23.59 9.77 4.96
C THR A 51 23.90 9.02 6.25
N ARG A 52 23.77 9.68 7.41
CA ARG A 52 23.95 9.02 8.72
C ARG A 52 22.86 7.99 9.02
N ALA A 53 21.63 8.22 8.58
CA ALA A 53 20.51 7.31 8.82
C ALA A 53 20.61 6.03 7.98
N ILE A 54 21.16 6.10 6.76
CA ILE A 54 21.26 4.97 5.83
C ILE A 54 22.68 4.89 5.24
N PRO A 55 23.70 4.52 6.05
CA PRO A 55 25.09 4.54 5.62
C PRO A 55 25.42 3.50 4.55
N ILE A 56 24.55 2.51 4.36
CA ILE A 56 24.69 1.46 3.34
C ILE A 56 24.56 2.03 1.91
N ILE A 57 23.89 3.17 1.75
CA ILE A 57 23.61 3.76 0.45
C ILE A 57 24.58 4.90 0.16
N ILE A 58 25.28 4.81 -0.97
CA ILE A 58 26.18 5.86 -1.46
C ILE A 58 25.34 7.11 -1.75
N SER A 59 25.73 8.27 -1.21
CA SER A 59 24.94 9.51 -1.34
C SER A 59 24.65 9.92 -2.79
N SER A 60 25.52 9.55 -3.75
CA SER A 60 25.31 9.79 -5.18
C SER A 60 24.12 9.02 -5.77
N LYS A 61 23.63 7.98 -5.09
CA LYS A 61 22.53 7.11 -5.53
C LYS A 61 21.20 7.42 -4.83
N PHE A 62 21.16 8.37 -3.91
CA PHE A 62 19.91 8.71 -3.19
C PHE A 62 18.80 9.19 -4.13
N ASN A 63 19.12 9.97 -5.16
CA ASN A 63 18.19 10.36 -6.22
C ASN A 63 17.43 9.16 -6.79
N LEU A 64 18.18 8.09 -7.10
CA LEU A 64 17.64 6.87 -7.66
C LEU A 64 16.84 6.05 -6.63
N LEU A 65 17.29 6.00 -5.37
CA LEU A 65 16.55 5.40 -4.25
C LEU A 65 15.16 6.02 -4.11
N PHE A 66 15.09 7.34 -3.95
CA PHE A 66 13.82 8.05 -3.76
C PHE A 66 12.96 7.99 -5.02
N GLY A 67 13.58 8.06 -6.20
CA GLY A 67 12.92 7.88 -7.48
C GLY A 67 12.20 6.53 -7.59
N ILE A 68 12.91 5.44 -7.33
CA ILE A 68 12.35 4.08 -7.36
C ILE A 68 11.25 3.92 -6.31
N ILE A 69 11.44 4.43 -5.08
CA ILE A 69 10.41 4.36 -4.03
C ILE A 69 9.15 5.12 -4.45
N PHE A 70 9.27 6.37 -4.89
CA PHE A 70 8.11 7.18 -5.29
C PHE A 70 7.36 6.61 -6.49
N LEU A 71 8.06 6.04 -7.47
CA LEU A 71 7.42 5.36 -8.59
C LEU A 71 6.78 4.03 -8.18
N SER A 72 7.36 3.32 -7.20
CA SER A 72 6.83 2.04 -6.75
C SER A 72 5.47 2.16 -6.06
N ILE A 73 5.19 3.26 -5.35
CA ILE A 73 3.90 3.47 -4.65
C ILE A 73 2.71 3.42 -5.63
N PRO A 74 2.62 4.27 -6.67
CA PRO A 74 1.49 4.27 -7.59
C PRO A 74 1.42 3.00 -8.43
N ILE A 75 2.55 2.42 -8.82
CA ILE A 75 2.60 1.13 -9.52
C ILE A 75 2.01 0.02 -8.63
N SER A 76 2.43 -0.04 -7.36
CA SER A 76 1.95 -1.02 -6.38
C SER A 76 0.45 -0.90 -6.18
N HIS A 77 -0.06 0.33 -6.07
CA HIS A 77 -1.50 0.57 -5.94
C HIS A 77 -2.28 0.15 -7.18
N LEU A 78 -1.79 0.46 -8.39
CA LEU A 78 -2.45 0.07 -9.63
C LEU A 78 -2.50 -1.46 -9.78
N VAL A 79 -1.36 -2.13 -9.57
CA VAL A 79 -1.25 -3.60 -9.66
C VAL A 79 -2.09 -4.26 -8.57
N GLY A 80 -1.96 -3.80 -7.33
CA GLY A 80 -2.74 -4.31 -6.19
C GLY A 80 -4.24 -4.15 -6.39
N HIS A 81 -4.69 -3.01 -6.92
CA HIS A 81 -6.08 -2.77 -7.25
C HIS A 81 -6.56 -3.69 -8.38
N ALA A 82 -5.84 -3.74 -9.50
CA ALA A 82 -6.20 -4.57 -10.65
C ALA A 82 -6.29 -6.05 -10.29
N PHE A 83 -5.30 -6.57 -9.57
CA PHE A 83 -5.25 -7.97 -9.16
C PHE A 83 -6.32 -8.29 -8.10
N SER A 84 -6.50 -7.41 -7.11
CA SER A 84 -7.57 -7.59 -6.10
C SER A 84 -8.95 -7.55 -6.73
N TYR A 85 -9.16 -6.69 -7.74
CA TYR A 85 -10.40 -6.63 -8.52
C TYR A 85 -10.62 -7.93 -9.29
N PHE A 86 -9.62 -8.36 -10.07
CA PHE A 86 -9.67 -9.62 -10.83
C PHE A 86 -10.00 -10.82 -9.94
N LEU A 87 -9.30 -10.99 -8.82
CA LEU A 87 -9.57 -12.11 -7.90
C LEU A 87 -10.90 -11.98 -7.16
N SER A 88 -11.35 -10.75 -6.88
CA SER A 88 -12.68 -10.53 -6.31
C SER A 88 -13.78 -11.02 -7.24
N VAL A 89 -13.63 -10.80 -8.55
CA VAL A 89 -14.55 -11.28 -9.59
C VAL A 89 -14.45 -12.80 -9.73
N LEU A 90 -13.24 -13.33 -9.91
CA LEU A 90 -13.00 -14.76 -10.17
C LEU A 90 -13.50 -15.66 -9.03
N PHE A 91 -13.19 -15.30 -7.78
CA PHE A 91 -13.50 -16.12 -6.61
C PHE A 91 -14.71 -15.64 -5.82
N LYS A 92 -15.46 -14.65 -6.34
CA LYS A 92 -16.61 -14.03 -5.66
C LYS A 92 -16.27 -13.58 -4.23
N LEU A 93 -15.09 -12.99 -4.03
CA LEU A 93 -14.59 -12.57 -2.71
C LEU A 93 -15.30 -11.33 -2.16
N ASN A 94 -16.14 -10.69 -2.96
CA ASN A 94 -16.79 -9.43 -2.60
C ASN A 94 -18.32 -9.58 -2.59
N PRO A 95 -18.93 -9.95 -1.46
CA PRO A 95 -20.39 -9.95 -1.33
C PRO A 95 -20.88 -8.52 -1.10
N TRP A 96 -20.90 -7.67 -2.14
CA TRP A 96 -21.63 -6.38 -2.24
C TRP A 96 -21.58 -5.37 -1.07
N ALA A 97 -20.79 -5.61 -0.03
CA ALA A 97 -20.60 -4.73 1.09
C ALA A 97 -19.64 -3.63 0.62
N THR A 98 -20.21 -2.54 0.13
CA THR A 98 -19.54 -1.25 0.03
C THR A 98 -18.89 -0.96 1.37
N ARG A 99 -17.57 -1.15 1.49
CA ARG A 99 -16.87 -0.60 2.65
C ARG A 99 -17.10 0.91 2.59
N GLU A 100 -17.74 1.45 3.62
CA GLU A 100 -18.03 2.88 3.71
C GLU A 100 -16.74 3.72 3.71
N ASN A 101 -15.60 3.13 4.08
CA ASN A 101 -14.31 3.82 4.07
C ASN A 101 -13.16 2.91 3.59
N ILE A 102 -12.62 3.21 2.40
CA ILE A 102 -11.45 2.53 1.81
C ILE A 102 -10.10 3.17 2.18
N PHE A 103 -10.11 4.27 2.94
CA PHE A 103 -8.94 5.13 3.08
C PHE A 103 -7.92 4.57 4.09
N PRO A 104 -8.30 4.12 5.30
CA PRO A 104 -7.31 3.59 6.23
C PRO A 104 -6.49 2.43 5.60
N PRO A 105 -7.10 1.47 4.88
CA PRO A 105 -6.34 0.47 4.13
C PRO A 105 -5.45 1.06 3.03
N ALA A 106 -5.89 2.10 2.32
CA ALA A 106 -5.12 2.71 1.24
C ALA A 106 -3.89 3.45 1.76
N ILE A 107 -4.04 4.25 2.82
CA ILE A 107 -2.94 4.93 3.51
C ILE A 107 -1.93 3.90 4.05
N LEU A 108 -2.43 2.82 4.66
CA LEU A 108 -1.56 1.73 5.11
C LEU A 108 -0.77 1.10 3.96
N GLY A 109 -1.39 0.94 2.80
CA GLY A 109 -0.74 0.45 1.59
C GLY A 109 0.42 1.33 1.12
N VAL A 110 0.29 2.66 1.22
CA VAL A 110 1.39 3.60 0.92
C VAL A 110 2.56 3.38 1.87
N PHE A 111 2.30 3.26 3.19
CA PHE A 111 3.34 2.96 4.16
C PHE A 111 4.02 1.62 3.88
N GLU A 112 3.26 0.59 3.51
CA GLU A 112 3.80 -0.72 3.17
C GLU A 112 4.68 -0.71 1.91
N ALA A 113 4.27 0.02 0.88
CA ALA A 113 5.03 0.18 -0.35
C ALA A 113 6.40 0.84 -0.11
N VAL A 114 6.53 1.65 0.95
CA VAL A 114 7.80 2.26 1.36
C VAL A 114 8.57 1.34 2.32
N MET A 115 7.91 0.87 3.38
CA MET A 115 8.57 0.17 4.50
C MET A 115 9.11 -1.20 4.08
N ILE A 116 8.36 -1.97 3.30
CA ILE A 116 8.77 -3.33 2.92
C ILE A 116 10.09 -3.32 2.14
N PRO A 117 10.24 -2.62 1.00
CA PRO A 117 11.52 -2.61 0.31
C PRO A 117 12.65 -2.05 1.17
N LEU A 118 12.38 -1.04 2.02
CA LEU A 118 13.38 -0.50 2.94
C LEU A 118 13.84 -1.54 3.98
N PHE A 119 12.93 -2.34 4.54
CA PHE A 119 13.28 -3.42 5.46
C PHE A 119 14.16 -4.49 4.82
N PHE A 120 13.95 -4.78 3.53
CA PHE A 120 14.86 -5.64 2.78
C PHE A 120 16.21 -4.97 2.52
N VAL A 121 16.25 -3.67 2.19
CA VAL A 121 17.49 -2.90 1.99
C VAL A 121 18.36 -2.87 3.24
N ILE A 122 17.78 -2.73 4.43
CA ILE A 122 18.52 -2.72 5.70
C ILE A 122 18.81 -4.13 6.25
N GLU A 123 18.54 -5.18 5.47
CA GLU A 123 18.72 -6.59 5.85
C GLU A 123 17.93 -6.99 7.12
N LYS A 124 16.73 -6.42 7.29
CA LYS A 124 15.81 -6.73 8.39
C LYS A 124 14.42 -7.20 7.91
N PRO A 125 14.33 -8.26 7.09
CA PRO A 125 13.04 -8.75 6.58
C PRO A 125 12.10 -9.26 7.70
N GLU A 126 12.62 -9.57 8.88
CA GLU A 126 11.83 -9.95 10.06
C GLU A 126 10.81 -8.89 10.46
N PHE A 127 11.06 -7.61 10.20
CA PHE A 127 10.09 -6.54 10.46
C PHE A 127 8.86 -6.64 9.57
N THR A 128 9.01 -7.07 8.31
CA THR A 128 7.87 -7.37 7.43
C THR A 128 7.03 -8.51 8.01
N GLY A 129 7.69 -9.56 8.51
CA GLY A 129 7.00 -10.69 9.18
C GLY A 129 6.24 -10.25 10.45
N ALA A 130 6.91 -9.50 11.34
CA ALA A 130 6.31 -8.97 12.55
C ALA A 130 5.11 -8.05 12.25
N TRP A 131 5.23 -7.19 11.24
CA TRP A 131 4.15 -6.32 10.78
C TRP A 131 2.93 -7.11 10.30
N LEU A 132 3.13 -8.16 9.49
CA LEU A 132 2.05 -9.03 9.03
C LEU A 132 1.37 -9.77 10.18
N LEU A 133 2.15 -10.28 11.12
CA LEU A 133 1.63 -10.94 12.33
C LEU A 133 0.76 -9.98 13.14
N LEU A 134 1.20 -8.73 13.33
CA LEU A 134 0.43 -7.71 14.04
C LEU A 134 -0.90 -7.40 13.33
N LYS A 135 -0.88 -7.22 11.99
CA LYS A 135 -2.09 -6.99 11.21
C LYS A 135 -3.07 -8.16 11.29
N VAL A 136 -2.56 -9.40 11.21
CA VAL A 136 -3.37 -10.61 11.32
C VAL A 136 -3.96 -10.74 12.73
N ALA A 137 -3.16 -10.52 13.77
CA ALA A 137 -3.59 -10.59 15.16
C ALA A 137 -4.69 -9.56 15.47
N GLY A 138 -4.51 -8.31 15.04
CA GLY A 138 -5.50 -7.24 15.22
C GLY A 138 -6.82 -7.50 14.49
N GLY A 139 -6.78 -8.17 13.33
CA GLY A 139 -7.96 -8.52 12.55
C GLY A 139 -8.64 -9.83 12.94
N TRP A 140 -7.97 -10.69 13.73
CA TRP A 140 -8.35 -12.09 13.92
C TRP A 140 -9.79 -12.26 14.41
N LYS A 141 -10.18 -11.53 15.48
CA LYS A 141 -11.55 -11.60 16.03
C LYS A 141 -12.59 -11.15 15.02
N GLY A 142 -12.31 -10.14 14.19
CA GLY A 142 -13.22 -9.63 13.16
C GLY A 142 -13.41 -10.60 11.97
N TRP A 143 -12.56 -11.61 11.85
CA TRP A 143 -12.65 -12.62 10.80
C TRP A 143 -13.26 -13.95 11.26
N GLN A 144 -13.54 -14.09 12.55
CA GLN A 144 -14.29 -15.21 13.12
C GLN A 144 -15.79 -14.94 12.96
N GLY A 145 -16.56 -15.90 12.45
CA GLY A 145 -18.03 -15.80 12.51
C GLY A 145 -18.76 -16.43 11.33
N ASN A 146 -18.46 -16.03 10.08
CA ASN A 146 -19.22 -16.49 8.92
C ASN A 146 -18.38 -16.58 7.63
N SER A 147 -18.97 -17.14 6.58
CA SER A 147 -18.34 -17.33 5.26
C SER A 147 -17.91 -16.01 4.61
N GLU A 148 -18.62 -14.91 4.86
CA GLU A 148 -18.26 -13.57 4.39
C GLU A 148 -16.98 -13.05 5.06
N SER A 149 -16.89 -13.15 6.39
CA SER A 149 -15.69 -12.82 7.16
C SER A 149 -14.47 -13.61 6.67
N ARG A 150 -14.66 -14.89 6.32
CA ARG A 150 -13.61 -15.72 5.71
C ARG A 150 -13.20 -15.22 4.31
N ARG A 151 -14.14 -14.82 3.45
CA ARG A 151 -13.81 -14.22 2.14
C ARG A 151 -13.05 -12.91 2.28
N ARG A 152 -13.45 -12.06 3.24
CA ARG A 152 -12.73 -10.81 3.55
C ARG A 152 -11.31 -11.09 4.05
N PHE A 153 -11.13 -12.13 4.88
CA PHE A 153 -9.82 -12.59 5.31
C PHE A 153 -8.96 -13.09 4.14
N TYR A 154 -9.50 -13.89 3.23
CA TYR A 154 -8.76 -14.33 2.04
C TYR A 154 -8.36 -13.16 1.14
N LYS A 155 -9.27 -12.21 0.91
CA LYS A 155 -8.96 -10.98 0.17
C LYS A 155 -7.84 -10.17 0.85
N PHE A 156 -7.86 -10.09 2.19
CA PHE A 156 -6.78 -9.49 2.96
C PHE A 156 -5.45 -10.23 2.77
N LEU A 157 -5.42 -11.57 2.91
CA LEU A 157 -4.20 -12.36 2.74
C LEU A 157 -3.60 -12.19 1.35
N ILE A 158 -4.44 -12.31 0.32
CA ILE A 158 -4.08 -12.09 -1.09
C ILE A 158 -3.48 -10.69 -1.28
N GLY A 159 -4.14 -9.66 -0.76
CA GLY A 159 -3.64 -8.29 -0.80
C GLY A 159 -2.23 -8.16 -0.23
N ASN A 160 -1.99 -8.72 0.96
CA ASN A 160 -0.67 -8.68 1.59
C ASN A 160 0.38 -9.47 0.80
N ILE A 161 0.04 -10.63 0.24
CA ILE A 161 0.97 -11.42 -0.59
C ILE A 161 1.44 -10.59 -1.79
N ILE A 162 0.51 -9.92 -2.48
CA ILE A 162 0.84 -9.05 -3.62
C ILE A 162 1.72 -7.89 -3.17
N THR A 163 1.38 -7.23 -2.07
CA THR A 163 2.17 -6.11 -1.53
C THR A 163 3.60 -6.54 -1.21
N ILE A 164 3.79 -7.70 -0.56
CA ILE A 164 5.12 -8.25 -0.27
C ILE A 164 5.86 -8.57 -1.57
N PHE A 165 5.20 -9.23 -2.52
CA PHE A 165 5.81 -9.60 -3.80
C PHE A 165 6.29 -8.37 -4.58
N ILE A 166 5.48 -7.31 -4.65
CA ILE A 166 5.88 -6.05 -5.27
C ILE A 166 7.01 -5.39 -4.49
N GLY A 167 6.95 -5.39 -3.15
CA GLY A 167 8.05 -4.92 -2.30
C GLY A 167 9.37 -5.65 -2.57
N CYS A 168 9.34 -6.97 -2.79
CA CYS A 168 10.50 -7.75 -3.20
C CYS A 168 11.03 -7.33 -4.57
N ILE A 169 10.15 -7.11 -5.56
CA ILE A 169 10.55 -6.60 -6.89
C ILE A 169 11.22 -5.23 -6.75
N THR A 170 10.61 -4.32 -5.99
CA THR A 170 11.19 -3.00 -5.71
C THR A 170 12.55 -3.11 -5.02
N PHE A 171 12.70 -4.02 -4.05
CA PHE A 171 14.00 -4.32 -3.44
C PHE A 171 15.02 -4.82 -4.46
N PHE A 172 14.68 -5.73 -5.37
CA PHE A 172 15.62 -6.21 -6.39
C PHE A 172 16.04 -5.10 -7.36
N LEU A 173 15.14 -4.16 -7.68
CA LEU A 173 15.49 -2.97 -8.47
C LEU A 173 16.45 -2.06 -7.69
N LEU A 174 16.15 -1.79 -6.41
CA LEU A 174 17.04 -1.02 -5.55
C LEU A 174 18.42 -1.69 -5.43
N LYS A 175 18.45 -3.00 -5.21
CA LYS A 175 19.70 -3.75 -5.14
C LYS A 175 20.51 -3.62 -6.43
N SER A 176 19.86 -3.81 -7.58
CA SER A 176 20.54 -3.80 -8.89
C SER A 176 21.10 -2.43 -9.28
N PHE A 177 20.44 -1.34 -8.88
CA PHE A 177 20.78 0.00 -9.39
C PHE A 177 21.35 0.96 -8.34
N VAL A 178 21.08 0.72 -7.05
CA VAL A 178 21.44 1.61 -5.93
C VAL A 178 22.51 1.00 -5.02
N LEU A 179 22.47 -0.32 -4.76
CA LEU A 179 23.35 -0.99 -3.77
C LEU A 179 24.60 -1.68 -4.39
N ILE A 180 24.65 -1.82 -5.71
CA ILE A 180 25.84 -2.27 -6.47
C ILE A 180 26.62 -1.03 -6.92
#